data_AF-A0A2C9ZM90-F1
#
_entry.id   AF-A0A2C9ZM90-F1
#
_cell.length_a   1.000
_cell.length_b   1.000
_cell.length_c   1.000
_cell.angle_alpha   90.00
_cell.angle_beta   90.00
_cell.angle_gamma   90.00
#
_symmetry.space_group_name_H-M   'P 1'
#
loop_
_entity.id
_entity.type
_entity.pdbx_description
1 polymer ?
#
loop_
_entity_poly.entity_id
_entity_poly.type
_entity_poly.pdbx_seq_one_letter_code
_entity_poly.pdbx_strand_id
1 'polypeptide(L)'
;MQYAAVLEGDPVYLKEQICEYLRSHGLPDFSHAGEPHALLAKFKLKVFLTTNYDNFLVEALGGAGKTAHRAICSWADRNPQETPELPEPSVEEPLVYHLHGSWAEPSSLVLIEDDYLEYLANVAAAQASGNRTLIPISVLRAMTTRSLLFIGYSLQDWTFRVLFHGLLRAIPAVQLRRHVSVQLLPPVNTPIAEAEERAKQYLVRYLDTGWRISIFWGTAAQFCEELRRRLGPDA
;
A
#
# COMPACT_ATOMS: atom_id res chain seq x y z
N MET A 1 -16.29 0.02 -0.76
CA MET A 1 -15.85 -1.07 -1.65
C MET A 1 -17.06 -1.62 -2.37
N GLN A 2 -16.93 -1.90 -3.66
CA GLN A 2 -17.81 -2.78 -4.43
C GLN A 2 -16.91 -3.93 -4.87
N TYR A 3 -17.36 -5.17 -4.68
CA TYR A 3 -16.62 -6.35 -5.10
C TYR A 3 -17.20 -6.88 -6.41
N ALA A 4 -16.35 -7.41 -7.28
CA ALA A 4 -16.80 -8.30 -8.33
C ALA A 4 -17.01 -9.69 -7.71
N ALA A 5 -18.11 -10.35 -8.08
CA ALA A 5 -18.38 -11.74 -7.78
C ALA A 5 -18.48 -12.49 -9.12
N VAL A 6 -17.84 -13.65 -9.22
CA VAL A 6 -17.89 -14.51 -10.41
C VAL A 6 -19.07 -15.46 -10.23
N LEU A 7 -20.11 -15.29 -11.04
CA LEU A 7 -21.32 -16.12 -10.96
C LEU A 7 -21.15 -17.44 -11.75
N GLU A 8 -20.41 -17.39 -12.86
CA GLU A 8 -20.03 -18.53 -13.69
C GLU A 8 -18.62 -18.29 -14.28
N GLY A 9 -17.83 -19.35 -14.46
CA GLY A 9 -16.48 -19.29 -15.05
C GLY A 9 -15.33 -19.38 -14.03
N ASP A 10 -14.09 -19.29 -14.53
CA ASP A 10 -12.87 -19.32 -13.73
C ASP A 10 -12.54 -17.91 -13.18
N PRO A 11 -12.40 -17.72 -11.85
CA PRO A 11 -11.96 -16.46 -11.26
C PRO A 11 -10.60 -15.95 -11.80
N VAL A 12 -9.70 -16.84 -12.23
CA VAL A 12 -8.41 -16.44 -12.81
C VAL A 12 -8.62 -15.73 -14.16
N TYR A 13 -9.59 -16.17 -14.98
CA TYR A 13 -9.90 -15.51 -16.24
C TYR A 13 -10.40 -14.07 -16.05
N LEU A 14 -11.24 -13.80 -15.04
CA LEU A 14 -11.62 -12.42 -14.70
C LEU A 14 -10.40 -11.59 -14.28
N LYS A 15 -9.50 -12.17 -13.48
CA LYS A 15 -8.26 -11.52 -13.04
C LYS A 15 -7.35 -11.19 -14.24
N GLU A 16 -7.22 -12.10 -15.21
CA GLU A 16 -6.51 -11.88 -16.47
C GLU A 16 -7.10 -10.70 -17.27
N GLN A 17 -8.43 -10.69 -17.48
CA GLN A 17 -9.11 -9.59 -18.19
C GLN A 17 -8.91 -8.23 -17.51
N ILE A 18 -8.91 -8.19 -16.18
CA ILE A 18 -8.60 -6.97 -15.42
C ILE A 18 -7.12 -6.57 -15.55
N CYS A 19 -6.19 -7.51 -15.57
CA CYS A 19 -4.77 -7.23 -15.88
C CYS A 19 -4.58 -6.62 -17.27
N GLU A 20 -5.27 -7.16 -18.29
CA GLU A 20 -5.23 -6.63 -19.66
C GLU A 20 -5.80 -5.21 -19.73
N TYR A 21 -6.97 -4.99 -19.11
CA TYR A 21 -7.59 -3.67 -19.01
C TYR A 21 -6.66 -2.65 -18.36
N LEU A 22 -6.05 -2.97 -17.22
CA LEU A 22 -5.15 -2.06 -16.51
C LEU A 22 -3.88 -1.76 -17.31
N ARG A 23 -3.29 -2.77 -17.99
CA ARG A 23 -2.12 -2.57 -18.87
C ARG A 23 -2.41 -1.68 -20.07
N SER A 24 -3.64 -1.70 -20.59
CA SER A 24 -4.00 -0.89 -21.76
C SER A 24 -3.91 0.63 -21.52
N HIS A 25 -3.87 1.07 -20.26
CA HIS A 25 -3.70 2.47 -19.87
C HIS A 25 -2.24 2.95 -19.88
N GLY A 26 -1.27 2.05 -20.09
CA GLY A 26 0.16 2.39 -20.17
C GLY A 26 0.83 2.71 -18.83
N LEU A 27 2.03 3.29 -18.91
CA LEU A 27 2.78 3.79 -17.76
C LEU A 27 2.40 5.24 -17.43
N PRO A 28 2.49 5.68 -16.16
CA PRO A 28 2.44 7.10 -15.79
C PRO A 28 3.55 7.90 -16.48
N ASP A 29 3.31 9.19 -16.72
CA ASP A 29 4.37 10.12 -17.12
C ASP A 29 5.28 10.45 -15.93
N PHE A 30 6.32 9.62 -15.75
CA PHE A 30 7.34 9.79 -14.71
C PHE A 30 8.13 11.11 -14.81
N SER A 31 8.01 11.89 -15.88
CA SER A 31 8.59 13.24 -15.98
C SER A 31 7.77 14.31 -15.24
N HIS A 32 6.49 14.04 -14.97
CA HIS A 32 5.54 15.05 -14.50
C HIS A 32 5.81 15.53 -13.06
N ALA A 33 5.46 16.80 -12.81
CA ALA A 33 5.38 17.36 -11.46
C ALA A 33 4.28 16.64 -10.65
N GLY A 34 4.45 16.43 -9.36
CA GLY A 34 3.45 15.69 -8.60
C GLY A 34 3.34 14.17 -8.87
N GLU A 35 3.92 13.59 -9.94
CA GLU A 35 3.90 12.14 -10.17
C GLU A 35 4.54 11.41 -8.97
N PRO A 36 3.83 10.51 -8.25
CA PRO A 36 4.33 9.98 -7.00
C PRO A 36 5.47 8.97 -7.15
N HIS A 37 5.42 8.06 -8.13
CA HIS A 37 6.39 6.96 -8.24
C HIS A 37 7.80 7.48 -8.51
N ALA A 38 7.94 8.40 -9.47
CA ALA A 38 9.20 9.04 -9.85
C ALA A 38 9.77 9.92 -8.73
N LEU A 39 8.92 10.59 -7.94
CA LEU A 39 9.38 11.32 -6.76
C LEU A 39 9.87 10.38 -5.66
N LEU A 40 9.09 9.33 -5.37
CA LEU A 40 9.42 8.34 -4.35
C LEU A 40 10.72 7.58 -4.70
N ALA A 41 10.95 7.34 -5.99
CA ALA A 41 12.14 6.67 -6.50
C ALA A 41 13.45 7.43 -6.23
N LYS A 42 13.42 8.76 -6.13
CA LYS A 42 14.61 9.59 -5.83
C LYS A 42 15.11 9.45 -4.39
N PHE A 43 14.21 9.22 -3.43
CA PHE A 43 14.61 9.14 -2.02
C PHE A 43 15.44 7.88 -1.71
N LYS A 44 16.21 7.95 -0.62
CA LYS A 44 17.00 6.81 -0.08
C LYS A 44 16.13 5.81 0.71
N LEU A 45 14.97 5.46 0.14
CA LEU A 45 14.04 4.48 0.64
C LEU A 45 14.48 3.07 0.22
N LYS A 46 14.32 2.11 1.13
CA LYS A 46 14.71 0.71 0.94
C LYS A 46 13.52 -0.24 0.76
N VAL A 47 12.37 0.11 1.30
CA VAL A 47 11.18 -0.75 1.33
C VAL A 47 9.98 0.07 0.89
N PHE A 48 9.28 -0.46 -0.09
CA PHE A 48 8.00 0.02 -0.60
C PHE A 48 6.97 -1.08 -0.37
N LEU A 49 5.80 -0.70 0.14
CA LEU A 49 4.68 -1.60 0.39
C LEU A 49 3.50 -1.09 -0.43
N THR A 50 2.91 -1.95 -1.25
CA THR A 50 1.82 -1.57 -2.14
C THR A 50 0.72 -2.64 -2.19
N THR A 51 -0.50 -2.18 -2.43
CA THR A 51 -1.68 -3.00 -2.75
C THR A 51 -2.01 -2.93 -4.24
N ASN A 52 -1.26 -2.16 -5.03
CA ASN A 52 -1.46 -2.06 -6.47
C ASN A 52 -0.92 -3.32 -7.16
N TYR A 53 -1.56 -3.66 -8.27
CA TYR A 53 -1.19 -4.80 -9.12
C TYR A 53 -0.10 -4.45 -10.14
N ASP A 54 0.07 -3.15 -10.43
CA ASP A 54 1.00 -2.62 -11.43
C ASP A 54 2.49 -2.79 -11.08
N ASN A 55 3.38 -2.43 -12.00
CA ASN A 55 4.83 -2.37 -11.78
C ASN A 55 5.37 -0.94 -11.68
N PHE A 56 4.54 0.10 -11.54
CA PHE A 56 4.96 1.49 -11.74
C PHE A 56 6.05 1.94 -10.75
N LEU A 57 6.02 1.43 -9.50
CA LEU A 57 7.12 1.65 -8.55
C LEU A 57 8.45 1.03 -9.03
N VAL A 58 8.42 -0.19 -9.59
CA VAL A 58 9.60 -0.89 -10.08
C VAL A 58 10.20 -0.16 -11.30
N GLU A 59 9.35 0.26 -12.24
CA GLU A 59 9.77 1.02 -13.42
C GLU A 59 10.36 2.39 -13.04
N ALA A 60 9.70 3.12 -12.11
CA ALA A 60 10.20 4.42 -11.63
C ALA A 60 11.53 4.28 -10.87
N LEU A 61 11.72 3.21 -10.10
CA LEU A 61 12.99 2.91 -9.43
C LEU A 61 14.10 2.57 -10.44
N GLY A 62 13.79 1.80 -11.49
CA GLY A 62 14.69 1.55 -12.61
C GLY A 62 15.10 2.83 -13.33
N GLY A 63 14.14 3.72 -13.60
CA GLY A 63 14.39 5.06 -14.17
C GLY A 63 15.24 5.98 -13.27
N ALA A 64 15.27 5.72 -11.96
CA ALA A 64 16.15 6.38 -11.00
C ALA A 64 17.51 5.66 -10.80
N GLY A 65 17.82 4.64 -11.61
CA GLY A 65 19.09 3.90 -11.57
C GLY A 65 19.17 2.77 -10.54
N LYS A 66 18.03 2.31 -9.98
CA LYS A 66 17.97 1.29 -8.93
C LYS A 66 17.47 -0.07 -9.44
N THR A 67 18.00 -1.14 -8.89
CA THR A 67 17.63 -2.53 -9.22
C THR A 67 16.61 -3.05 -8.20
N ALA A 68 15.35 -2.66 -8.35
CA ALA A 68 14.30 -3.01 -7.38
C ALA A 68 13.94 -4.52 -7.42
N HIS A 69 13.93 -5.16 -6.24
CA HIS A 69 13.39 -6.51 -6.09
C HIS A 69 11.88 -6.45 -5.89
N ARG A 70 11.11 -7.15 -6.73
CA ARG A 70 9.67 -7.34 -6.56
C ARG A 70 9.40 -8.64 -5.81
N ALA A 71 8.56 -8.61 -4.78
CA ALA A 71 8.01 -9.81 -4.16
C ALA A 71 6.51 -9.64 -3.89
N ILE A 72 5.80 -10.76 -3.81
CA ILE A 72 4.33 -10.84 -3.73
C ILE A 72 3.95 -11.57 -2.43
N CYS A 73 2.82 -11.20 -1.84
CA CYS A 73 2.20 -11.90 -0.72
C CYS A 73 1.58 -13.22 -1.19
N SER A 74 2.10 -14.36 -0.71
CA SER A 74 1.56 -15.70 -0.98
C SER A 74 0.29 -16.00 -0.16
N TRP A 75 -0.69 -15.10 -0.17
CA TRP A 75 -1.89 -15.20 0.67
C TRP A 75 -2.77 -16.41 0.35
N ALA A 76 -2.74 -16.90 -0.90
CA ALA A 76 -3.49 -18.06 -1.37
C ALA A 76 -2.77 -19.40 -1.10
N ASP A 77 -1.53 -19.37 -0.59
CA ASP A 77 -0.84 -20.59 -0.19
C ASP A 77 -1.49 -21.14 1.09
N ARG A 78 -2.08 -22.33 0.96
CA ARG A 78 -2.74 -23.05 2.06
C ARG A 78 -1.77 -23.92 2.86
N ASN A 79 -0.53 -24.09 2.40
CA ASN A 79 0.50 -24.86 3.08
C ASN A 79 1.88 -24.16 3.09
N PRO A 80 1.98 -22.89 3.51
CA PRO A 80 3.25 -22.17 3.58
C PRO A 80 4.11 -22.84 4.64
N GLN A 81 5.19 -23.49 4.20
CA GLN A 81 6.10 -24.21 5.08
C GLN A 81 7.09 -23.25 5.76
N GLU A 82 7.43 -22.12 5.11
CA GLU A 82 8.40 -21.14 5.61
C GLU A 82 7.94 -19.70 5.33
N THR A 83 8.47 -18.74 6.09
CA THR A 83 8.28 -17.30 5.81
C THR A 83 9.14 -16.93 4.59
N PRO A 84 8.67 -16.10 3.64
CA PRO A 84 9.45 -15.77 2.45
C PRO A 84 10.82 -15.16 2.79
N GLU A 85 11.90 -15.89 2.53
CA GLU A 85 13.26 -15.37 2.60
C GLU A 85 13.49 -14.45 1.40
N LEU A 86 13.64 -13.15 1.69
CA LEU A 86 13.97 -12.13 0.70
C LEU A 86 15.33 -11.51 1.04
N PRO A 87 16.11 -11.06 0.03
CA PRO A 87 17.32 -10.27 0.25
C PRO A 87 17.07 -9.07 1.18
N GLU A 88 18.03 -8.76 2.05
CA GLU A 88 17.94 -7.56 2.91
C GLU A 88 18.03 -6.29 2.04
N PRO A 89 17.01 -5.44 2.02
CA PRO A 89 16.92 -4.38 1.03
C PRO A 89 17.92 -3.24 1.26
N SER A 90 18.49 -2.75 0.15
CA SER A 90 19.43 -1.64 0.11
C SER A 90 18.79 -0.39 -0.51
N VAL A 91 19.55 0.68 -0.70
CA VAL A 91 19.07 1.89 -1.40
C VAL A 91 19.14 1.70 -2.92
N GLU A 92 20.16 0.98 -3.39
CA GLU A 92 20.37 0.64 -4.80
C GLU A 92 19.51 -0.56 -5.21
N GLU A 93 19.23 -1.46 -4.26
CA GLU A 93 18.42 -2.67 -4.41
C GLU A 93 17.24 -2.66 -3.42
N PRO A 94 16.24 -1.78 -3.62
CA PRO A 94 15.08 -1.67 -2.75
C PRO A 94 14.08 -2.81 -2.99
N LEU A 95 13.32 -3.17 -1.95
CA LEU A 95 12.22 -4.12 -2.03
C LEU A 95 10.89 -3.41 -2.30
N VAL A 96 10.16 -3.87 -3.32
CA VAL A 96 8.75 -3.53 -3.57
C VAL A 96 7.90 -4.76 -3.25
N TYR A 97 7.13 -4.68 -2.15
CA TYR A 97 6.29 -5.77 -1.67
C TYR A 97 4.81 -5.55 -2.02
N HIS A 98 4.22 -6.47 -2.79
CA HIS A 98 2.84 -6.42 -3.24
C HIS A 98 1.93 -7.27 -2.35
N LEU A 99 1.06 -6.63 -1.58
CA LEU A 99 0.14 -7.29 -0.66
C LEU A 99 -1.03 -7.99 -1.36
N HIS A 100 -1.52 -7.44 -2.48
CA HIS A 100 -2.72 -7.91 -3.17
C HIS A 100 -2.40 -8.58 -4.52
N GLY A 101 -1.22 -9.19 -4.65
CA GLY A 101 -0.76 -9.78 -5.91
C GLY A 101 -0.11 -8.78 -6.88
N SER A 102 0.34 -9.29 -8.02
CA SER A 102 0.80 -8.49 -9.15
C SER A 102 0.14 -8.96 -10.42
N TRP A 103 -0.11 -8.05 -11.37
CA TRP A 103 -0.71 -8.41 -12.66
C TRP A 103 0.13 -9.40 -13.48
N ALA A 104 1.41 -9.56 -13.15
CA ALA A 104 2.31 -10.53 -13.77
C ALA A 104 2.00 -11.98 -13.39
N GLU A 105 1.22 -12.17 -12.31
CA GLU A 105 0.72 -13.45 -11.83
C GLU A 105 -0.76 -13.28 -11.46
N PRO A 106 -1.70 -13.31 -12.44
CA PRO A 106 -3.10 -12.97 -12.21
C PRO A 106 -3.78 -13.79 -11.10
N SER A 107 -3.39 -15.05 -10.92
CA SER A 107 -3.84 -15.91 -9.81
C SER A 107 -3.53 -15.33 -8.43
N SER A 108 -2.45 -14.56 -8.28
CA SER A 108 -2.04 -13.91 -7.02
C SER A 108 -2.91 -12.71 -6.63
N LEU A 109 -3.80 -12.23 -7.49
CA LEU A 109 -4.55 -10.99 -7.23
C LEU A 109 -5.61 -11.17 -6.14
N VAL A 110 -5.65 -10.23 -5.18
CA VAL A 110 -6.76 -10.08 -4.23
C VAL A 110 -7.78 -9.10 -4.82
N LEU A 111 -8.77 -9.61 -5.54
CA LEU A 111 -9.67 -8.80 -6.37
C LEU A 111 -11.16 -9.05 -6.09
N ILE A 112 -11.58 -10.31 -6.04
CA ILE A 112 -12.99 -10.69 -5.80
C ILE A 112 -13.25 -10.86 -4.30
N GLU A 113 -14.52 -10.90 -3.90
CA GLU A 113 -14.91 -11.00 -2.48
C GLU A 113 -14.27 -12.20 -1.77
N ASP A 114 -14.28 -13.37 -2.41
CA ASP A 114 -13.67 -14.60 -1.88
C ASP A 114 -12.15 -14.45 -1.65
N ASP A 115 -11.43 -13.75 -2.54
CA ASP A 115 -10.00 -13.48 -2.35
C ASP A 115 -9.77 -12.63 -1.09
N TYR A 116 -10.60 -11.60 -0.88
CA TYR A 116 -10.49 -10.73 0.29
C TYR A 116 -10.81 -11.49 1.58
N LEU A 117 -11.80 -12.39 1.55
CA LEU A 117 -12.14 -13.23 2.70
C LEU A 117 -11.02 -14.23 3.04
N GLU A 118 -10.49 -14.95 2.05
CA GLU A 118 -9.39 -15.91 2.24
C GLU A 118 -8.09 -15.19 2.65
N TYR A 119 -7.75 -14.06 2.04
CA TYR A 119 -6.61 -13.24 2.43
C TYR A 119 -6.70 -12.74 3.88
N LEU A 120 -7.84 -12.15 4.28
CA LEU A 120 -8.02 -11.66 5.65
C LEU A 120 -8.00 -12.80 6.68
N ALA A 121 -8.59 -13.95 6.35
CA ALA A 121 -8.54 -15.14 7.20
C ALA A 121 -7.09 -15.66 7.35
N ASN A 122 -6.32 -15.74 6.27
CA ASN A 122 -4.95 -16.23 6.28
C ASN A 122 -3.99 -15.25 6.98
N VAL A 123 -4.20 -13.93 6.85
CA VAL A 123 -3.49 -12.91 7.64
C VAL A 123 -3.78 -13.08 9.14
N ALA A 124 -5.04 -13.26 9.53
CA ALA A 124 -5.41 -13.46 10.93
C ALA A 124 -4.88 -14.79 11.51
N ALA A 125 -4.94 -15.88 10.73
CA ALA A 125 -4.44 -17.19 11.13
C ALA A 125 -2.91 -17.21 11.29
N ALA A 126 -2.17 -16.55 10.38
CA ALA A 126 -0.72 -16.41 10.49
C ALA A 126 -0.33 -15.75 11.83
N GLN A 127 -0.97 -14.62 12.16
CA GLN A 127 -0.75 -13.90 13.43
C GLN A 127 -1.03 -14.78 14.66
N ALA A 128 -2.15 -15.51 14.68
CA ALA A 128 -2.51 -16.38 15.81
C ALA A 128 -1.53 -17.55 16.01
N SER A 129 -0.88 -18.02 14.95
CA SER A 129 0.02 -19.18 14.99
C SER A 129 1.43 -18.89 15.53
N GLY A 130 1.85 -17.62 15.60
CA GLY A 130 3.16 -17.18 16.08
C GLY A 130 4.38 -17.57 15.22
N ASN A 131 4.29 -18.65 14.44
CA ASN A 131 5.36 -19.24 13.64
C ASN A 131 5.30 -18.85 12.15
N ARG A 132 4.36 -17.99 11.74
CA ARG A 132 4.12 -17.64 10.33
C ARG A 132 3.87 -16.15 10.17
N THR A 133 4.53 -15.52 9.19
CA THR A 133 4.20 -14.15 8.77
C THR A 133 4.08 -14.04 7.26
N LEU A 134 2.89 -13.69 6.76
CA LEU A 134 2.66 -13.29 5.36
C LEU A 134 3.38 -11.98 4.98
N ILE A 135 4.13 -11.37 5.89
CA ILE A 135 5.01 -10.23 5.62
C ILE A 135 6.46 -10.63 5.94
N PRO A 136 7.41 -10.45 5.01
CA PRO A 136 8.83 -10.70 5.24
C PRO A 136 9.41 -9.89 6.41
N ILE A 137 10.41 -10.46 7.09
CA ILE A 137 11.05 -9.85 8.27
C ILE A 137 11.62 -8.46 7.96
N SER A 138 12.16 -8.23 6.77
CA SER A 138 12.67 -6.93 6.31
C SER A 138 11.58 -5.86 6.23
N VAL A 139 10.39 -6.22 5.73
CA VAL A 139 9.22 -5.34 5.65
C VAL A 139 8.65 -5.07 7.04
N LEU A 140 8.49 -6.10 7.88
CA LEU A 140 8.10 -5.93 9.29
C LEU A 140 9.06 -4.97 10.00
N ARG A 141 10.37 -5.18 9.90
CA ARG A 141 11.41 -4.32 10.50
C ARG A 141 11.35 -2.87 9.97
N ALA A 142 11.06 -2.66 8.69
CA ALA A 142 10.85 -1.33 8.15
C ALA A 142 9.63 -0.65 8.78
N MET A 143 8.51 -1.38 8.93
CA MET A 143 7.30 -0.91 9.61
C MET A 143 7.55 -0.62 11.11
N THR A 144 8.35 -1.44 11.81
CA THR A 144 8.62 -1.26 13.25
C THR A 144 9.60 -0.11 13.55
N THR A 145 10.59 0.11 12.68
CA THR A 145 11.75 0.98 13.00
C THR A 145 11.73 2.36 12.33
N ARG A 146 10.87 2.59 11.34
CA ARG A 146 10.86 3.83 10.53
C ARG A 146 9.51 4.56 10.61
N SER A 147 9.53 5.85 10.29
CA SER A 147 8.29 6.57 9.93
C SER A 147 7.78 6.07 8.58
N LEU A 148 6.46 5.99 8.44
CA LEU A 148 5.79 5.54 7.22
C LEU A 148 5.06 6.69 6.55
N LEU A 149 4.99 6.62 5.22
CA LEU A 149 4.32 7.57 4.34
C LEU A 149 3.24 6.82 3.54
N PHE A 150 1.99 7.20 3.71
CA PHE A 150 0.84 6.61 3.01
C PHE A 150 0.38 7.56 1.91
N ILE A 151 0.41 7.10 0.65
CA ILE A 151 0.00 7.85 -0.54
C ILE A 151 -0.92 6.95 -1.37
N GLY A 152 -1.93 7.54 -2.03
CA GLY A 152 -2.81 6.82 -2.96
C GLY A 152 -3.86 5.92 -2.30
N TYR A 153 -3.86 5.82 -0.96
CA TYR A 153 -4.75 4.93 -0.21
C TYR A 153 -5.69 5.69 0.73
N SER A 154 -6.99 5.36 0.74
CA SER A 154 -7.95 5.95 1.68
C SER A 154 -7.93 5.21 3.03
N LEU A 155 -7.57 5.90 4.11
CA LEU A 155 -7.61 5.34 5.49
C LEU A 155 -9.05 5.16 6.02
N GLN A 156 -10.04 5.45 5.19
CA GLN A 156 -11.45 5.17 5.43
C GLN A 156 -11.86 3.78 4.96
N ASP A 157 -11.08 3.16 4.06
CA ASP A 157 -11.34 1.80 3.62
C ASP A 157 -11.20 0.81 4.78
N TRP A 158 -12.20 -0.06 4.90
CA TRP A 158 -12.28 -1.03 5.98
C TRP A 158 -11.25 -2.14 5.79
N THR A 159 -10.95 -2.54 4.55
CA THR A 159 -9.97 -3.58 4.26
C THR A 159 -8.59 -3.14 4.71
N PHE A 160 -8.17 -1.92 4.35
CA PHE A 160 -6.97 -1.33 4.94
C PHE A 160 -7.05 -1.25 6.47
N ARG A 161 -8.16 -0.81 7.06
CA ARG A 161 -8.25 -0.73 8.54
C ARG A 161 -8.04 -2.07 9.21
N VAL A 162 -8.54 -3.18 8.63
CA VAL A 162 -8.37 -4.54 9.13
C VAL A 162 -6.93 -5.02 8.91
N LEU A 163 -6.39 -4.89 7.70
CA LEU A 163 -5.00 -5.24 7.39
C LEU A 163 -4.03 -4.48 8.30
N PHE A 164 -4.18 -3.16 8.39
CA PHE A 164 -3.33 -2.29 9.17
C PHE A 164 -3.50 -2.53 10.69
N HIS A 165 -4.71 -2.80 11.18
CA HIS A 165 -4.87 -3.25 12.58
C HIS A 165 -4.21 -4.61 12.83
N GLY A 166 -4.37 -5.58 11.93
CA GLY A 166 -3.77 -6.91 12.08
C GLY A 166 -2.25 -6.85 12.07
N LEU A 167 -1.68 -6.15 11.09
CA LEU A 167 -0.24 -5.99 10.92
C LEU A 167 0.40 -5.15 12.02
N LEU A 168 -0.25 -4.08 12.49
CA LEU A 168 0.34 -3.16 13.46
C LEU A 168 0.02 -3.46 14.92
N ARG A 169 -1.05 -4.23 15.24
CA ARG A 169 -1.23 -4.74 16.63
C ARG A 169 -0.06 -5.62 17.07
N ALA A 170 0.56 -6.33 16.12
CA ALA A 170 1.79 -7.09 16.35
C ALA A 170 3.03 -6.21 16.58
N ILE A 171 2.93 -4.89 16.40
CA ILE A 171 4.08 -3.97 16.40
C ILE A 171 3.81 -2.75 17.31
N PRO A 172 3.99 -2.89 18.64
CA PRO A 172 3.89 -1.76 19.58
C PRO A 172 4.83 -0.59 19.24
N ALA A 173 5.97 -0.89 18.61
CA ALA A 173 6.99 0.11 18.25
C ALA A 173 6.52 1.14 17.19
N VAL A 174 5.52 0.84 16.36
CA VAL A 174 4.99 1.79 15.36
C VAL A 174 4.39 3.01 16.05
N GLN A 175 3.69 2.81 17.16
CA GLN A 175 3.07 3.88 17.95
C GLN A 175 4.09 4.87 18.55
N LEU A 176 5.39 4.55 18.55
CA LEU A 176 6.44 5.43 19.03
C LEU A 176 6.81 6.54 18.04
N ARG A 177 6.43 6.44 16.76
CA ARG A 177 6.87 7.34 15.69
C ARG A 177 5.74 8.17 15.10
N ARG A 178 6.10 9.30 14.48
CA ARG A 178 5.17 10.12 13.70
C ARG A 178 5.14 9.58 12.27
N HIS A 179 3.95 9.28 11.77
CA HIS A 179 3.72 8.82 10.40
C HIS A 179 3.05 9.94 9.59
N VAL A 180 3.01 9.83 8.27
CA VAL A 180 2.36 10.82 7.38
C VAL A 180 1.41 10.10 6.43
N SER A 181 0.21 10.64 6.22
CA SER A 181 -0.72 10.15 5.21
C SER A 181 -1.29 11.28 4.38
N VAL A 182 -1.30 11.08 3.06
CA VAL A 182 -2.00 11.93 2.09
C VAL A 182 -3.43 11.43 1.99
N GLN A 183 -4.40 12.25 2.39
CA GLN A 183 -5.82 11.90 2.36
C GLN A 183 -6.63 12.92 1.55
N LEU A 184 -7.53 12.39 0.74
CA LEU A 184 -8.64 13.18 0.19
C LEU A 184 -9.73 13.31 1.27
N LEU A 185 -10.39 14.47 1.28
CA LEU A 185 -11.62 14.64 2.05
C LEU A 185 -12.71 13.76 1.40
N PRO A 186 -13.50 12.99 2.18
CA PRO A 186 -14.62 12.26 1.59
C PRO A 186 -15.67 13.25 1.05
N PRO A 187 -16.39 12.94 -0.04
CA PRO A 187 -17.44 13.80 -0.56
C PRO A 187 -18.57 13.92 0.47
N VAL A 188 -18.70 15.10 1.08
CA VAL A 188 -19.72 15.38 2.10
C VAL A 188 -21.01 15.85 1.43
N ASN A 189 -21.75 14.90 0.87
CA ASN A 189 -23.06 15.14 0.25
C ASN A 189 -24.16 15.32 1.31
N THR A 190 -23.98 16.27 2.23
CA THR A 190 -24.96 16.57 3.30
C THR A 190 -25.22 18.07 3.37
N PRO A 191 -26.47 18.52 3.56
CA PRO A 191 -26.79 19.95 3.74
C PRO A 191 -26.39 20.49 5.13
N ILE A 192 -25.66 19.72 5.93
CA ILE A 192 -25.24 20.08 7.28
C ILE A 192 -24.00 20.97 7.18
N ALA A 193 -24.13 22.24 7.57
CA ALA A 193 -22.99 23.12 7.77
C ALA A 193 -21.96 22.47 8.73
N GLU A 194 -20.67 22.70 8.48
CA GLU A 194 -19.53 22.09 9.21
C GLU A 194 -19.30 20.58 9.00
N ALA A 195 -20.11 19.85 8.22
CA ALA A 195 -19.96 18.40 8.12
C ALA A 195 -18.58 17.96 7.57
N GLU A 196 -17.99 18.73 6.66
CA GLU A 196 -16.59 18.56 6.22
C GLU A 196 -15.58 18.68 7.37
N GLU A 197 -15.75 19.69 8.21
CA GLU A 197 -14.84 20.00 9.31
C GLU A 197 -14.95 18.93 10.41
N ARG A 198 -16.17 18.47 10.70
CA ARG A 198 -16.41 17.32 11.59
C ARG A 198 -15.78 16.04 11.05
N ALA A 199 -15.82 15.80 9.75
CA ALA A 199 -15.15 14.66 9.11
C ALA A 199 -13.62 14.75 9.24
N LYS A 200 -13.02 15.93 9.01
CA LYS A 200 -11.58 16.17 9.24
C LYS A 200 -11.20 15.91 10.70
N GLN A 201 -11.93 16.50 11.64
CA GLN A 201 -11.67 16.35 13.08
C GLN A 201 -11.77 14.90 13.56
N TYR A 202 -12.77 14.16 13.06
CA TYR A 202 -12.89 12.73 13.33
C TYR A 202 -11.67 11.94 12.82
N LEU A 203 -11.25 12.17 11.56
CA LEU A 203 -10.12 11.47 10.96
C LEU A 203 -8.79 11.81 11.62
N VAL A 204 -8.53 13.11 11.91
CA VAL A 204 -7.36 13.55 12.68
C VAL A 204 -7.33 12.86 14.03
N ARG A 205 -8.43 12.90 14.80
CA ARG A 205 -8.49 12.27 16.12
C ARG A 205 -8.28 10.76 16.04
N TYR A 206 -8.95 10.07 15.11
CA TYR A 206 -8.86 8.62 14.95
C TYR A 206 -7.42 8.17 14.62
N LEU A 207 -6.76 8.86 13.69
CA LEU A 207 -5.44 8.49 13.18
C LEU A 207 -4.28 8.98 14.08
N ASP A 208 -4.45 10.09 14.81
CA ASP A 208 -3.46 10.56 15.79
C ASP A 208 -3.50 9.72 17.08
N THR A 209 -4.69 9.46 17.63
CA THR A 209 -4.86 8.77 18.93
C THR A 209 -4.30 7.34 18.94
N GLY A 210 -4.45 6.60 17.83
CA GLY A 210 -3.96 5.21 17.72
C GLY A 210 -2.57 5.06 17.10
N TRP A 211 -2.21 5.95 16.16
CA TRP A 211 -1.11 5.72 15.22
C TRP A 211 -0.19 6.93 15.01
N ARG A 212 -0.46 8.08 15.64
CA ARG A 212 0.32 9.33 15.49
C ARG A 212 0.56 9.71 14.03
N ILE A 213 -0.44 9.52 13.17
CA ILE A 213 -0.38 9.89 11.75
C ILE A 213 -0.73 11.37 11.60
N SER A 214 0.20 12.15 11.04
CA SER A 214 -0.09 13.49 10.51
C SER A 214 -0.77 13.37 9.14
N ILE A 215 -1.84 14.13 8.91
CA ILE A 215 -2.60 14.10 7.66
C ILE A 215 -2.22 15.30 6.79
N PHE A 216 -1.90 15.05 5.52
CA PHE A 216 -1.90 16.04 4.46
C PHE A 216 -3.23 15.94 3.70
N TRP A 217 -3.98 17.03 3.63
CA TRP A 217 -5.27 17.07 2.93
C TRP A 217 -5.06 17.51 1.47
N GLY A 218 -5.21 16.58 0.53
CA GLY A 218 -5.03 16.86 -0.91
C GLY A 218 -4.78 15.59 -1.73
N THR A 219 -4.60 15.78 -3.03
CA THR A 219 -4.23 14.69 -3.95
C THR A 219 -2.78 14.25 -3.76
N ALA A 220 -2.44 13.06 -4.26
CA ALA A 220 -1.05 12.61 -4.33
C ALA A 220 -0.16 13.58 -5.13
N ALA A 221 -0.70 14.17 -6.21
CA ALA A 221 -0.01 15.18 -7.01
C ALA A 221 0.29 16.45 -6.20
N GLN A 222 -0.71 17.03 -5.53
CA GLN A 222 -0.54 18.22 -4.69
C GLN A 222 0.47 18.00 -3.56
N PHE A 223 0.46 16.82 -2.93
CA PHE A 223 1.48 16.45 -1.94
C PHE A 223 2.88 16.41 -2.55
N CYS A 224 3.02 15.78 -3.71
CA CYS A 224 4.31 15.61 -4.38
C CYS A 224 4.87 16.92 -4.97
N GLU A 225 4.01 17.88 -5.34
CA GLU A 225 4.40 19.26 -5.69
C GLU A 225 4.88 20.03 -4.47
N GLU A 226 4.10 20.04 -3.39
CA GLU A 226 4.44 20.72 -2.14
C GLU A 226 5.70 20.15 -1.49
N LEU A 227 5.91 18.83 -1.58
CA LEU A 227 7.12 18.17 -1.09
C LEU A 227 8.36 18.62 -1.87
N ARG A 228 8.30 18.67 -3.21
CA ARG A 228 9.39 19.20 -4.05
C ARG A 228 9.68 20.67 -3.71
N ARG A 229 8.62 21.50 -3.57
CA ARG A 229 8.75 22.92 -3.20
C ARG A 229 9.45 23.13 -1.84
N ARG A 230 9.24 22.22 -0.88
CA ARG A 230 9.88 22.28 0.46
C ARG A 230 11.30 21.71 0.49
N LEU A 231 11.62 20.75 -0.36
CA LEU A 231 12.96 20.15 -0.44
C LEU A 231 13.96 21.05 -1.18
N GLY A 232 13.47 21.89 -2.10
CA GLY A 232 14.31 22.77 -2.93
C GLY A 232 14.83 22.06 -4.19
N PRO A 233 15.68 22.75 -4.98
CA PRO A 233 16.16 22.22 -6.27
C PRO A 233 17.22 21.12 -6.15
N ASP A 234 17.84 20.93 -4.98
CA ASP A 234 18.99 20.04 -4.76
C ASP A 234 18.62 18.64 -4.20
N ALA A 235 17.41 18.14 -4.48
CA ALA A 235 16.82 16.92 -3.90
C ALA A 235 16.27 15.89 -4.90
#